data_AF-A0A0Q5HIG1-F1
#
_entry.id   AF-A0A0Q5HIG1-F1
#
_cell.length_a   1.000
_cell.length_b   1.000
_cell.length_c   1.000
_cell.angle_alpha   90.00
_cell.angle_beta   90.00
_cell.angle_gamma   90.00
#
_symmetry.space_group_name_H-M   'P 1'
#
loop_
_entity.id
_entity.type
_entity.pdbx_description
1 polymer ?
#
loop_
_entity_poly.entity_id
_entity_poly.type
_entity_poly.pdbx_seq_one_letter_code
_entity_poly.pdbx_strand_id
1 'polypeptide(L)' 'MYMVYWTIIEETDCRPHAQGFGTDEMVKAMGFMEDLRRRQREGKGVRFITMCSEHPDVVGHPGVDVTGPDYNWKKRRR' A
#
# COMPACT_ATOMS: atom_id res chain seq x y z
N MET A 1 -12.91 1.34 3.26
CA MET A 1 -12.63 0.70 1.96
C MET A 1 -11.13 0.66 1.73
N TYR A 2 -10.59 -0.38 1.10
CA TYR A 2 -9.20 -0.39 0.63
C TYR A 2 -9.15 -0.29 -0.89
N MET A 3 -8.22 0.50 -1.40
CA MET A 3 -7.95 0.63 -2.82
C MET A 3 -6.49 0.35 -3.09
N VAL A 4 -6.22 -0.58 -3.99
CA VAL A 4 -4.88 -0.86 -4.51
C VAL A 4 -4.74 -0.25 -5.89
N TYR A 5 -3.67 0.50 -6.11
CA TYR A 5 -3.28 1.05 -7.41
C TYR A 5 -1.92 0.52 -7.81
N TRP A 6 -1.74 0.26 -9.10
CA TRP A 6 -0.45 -0.13 -9.66
C TRP A 6 -0.38 0.27 -11.14
N THR A 7 0.82 0.18 -11.69
CA THR A 7 1.07 0.44 -13.10
C THR A 7 1.75 -0.78 -13.70
N ILE A 8 1.32 -1.20 -14.89
CA ILE A 8 2.06 -2.17 -15.71
C ILE A 8 2.80 -1.38 -16.78
N ILE A 9 4.13 -1.54 -16.81
CA ILE A 9 5.00 -1.00 -17.86
C ILE A 9 5.34 -2.13 -18.82
N GLU A 10 4.95 -1.96 -20.07
CA GLU A 10 5.34 -2.78 -21.22
C GLU A 10 6.32 -1.96 -22.09
N GLU A 11 6.89 -2.55 -23.15
CA GLU A 11 7.96 -1.91 -23.95
C GLU A 11 7.60 -0.52 -24.49
N THR A 12 6.32 -0.28 -24.76
CA THR A 12 5.84 0.96 -25.38
C THR A 12 4.64 1.59 -24.66
N ASP A 13 4.16 0.97 -23.57
CA ASP A 13 2.92 1.39 -22.91
C ASP A 13 3.04 1.37 -21.38
N CYS A 14 2.26 2.25 -20.75
CA CYS A 14 2.19 2.45 -19.32
C CYS A 14 0.72 2.49 -18.91
N ARG A 15 0.24 1.38 -18.34
CA ARG A 15 -1.19 1.22 -18.02
C ARG A 15 -1.43 1.29 -16.52
N PRO A 16 -2.18 2.29 -16.02
CA PRO A 16 -2.60 2.33 -14.64
C PRO A 16 -3.74 1.35 -14.40
N HIS A 17 -3.76 0.76 -13.20
CA HIS A 17 -4.77 -0.17 -12.75
C HIS A 17 -5.20 0.16 -11.32
N ALA A 18 -6.44 -0.20 -10.99
CA ALA A 18 -7.03 -0.02 -9.68
C ALA A 18 -7.89 -1.23 -9.31
N GLN A 19 -7.86 -1.65 -8.05
CA GLN A 19 -8.74 -2.68 -7.51
C GLN A 19 -9.19 -2.34 -6.09
N GLY A 20 -10.51 -2.34 -5.88
CA GLY A 20 -11.14 -2.10 -4.58
C GLY A 20 -11.37 -3.37 -3.80
N PHE A 21 -11.34 -3.22 -2.48
CA PHE A 21 -11.62 -4.26 -1.49
C PHE A 21 -12.49 -3.69 -0.38
N GLY A 22 -13.39 -4.52 0.15
CA GLY A 22 -14.25 -4.19 1.30
C GLY A 22 -13.44 -3.88 2.56
N THR A 23 -14.06 -3.20 3.53
CA THR A 23 -13.44 -2.91 4.84
C THR A 23 -13.09 -4.17 5.63
N ASP A 24 -13.81 -5.26 5.41
CA ASP A 24 -13.58 -6.59 5.96
C ASP A 24 -12.53 -7.41 5.19
N GLU A 25 -12.02 -6.88 4.08
CA GLU A 25 -11.15 -7.61 3.15
C GLU A 25 -9.67 -7.17 3.23
N MET A 26 -9.24 -6.59 4.36
CA MET A 26 -7.86 -6.12 4.54
C MET A 26 -6.82 -7.20 4.20
N VAL A 27 -7.05 -8.44 4.66
CA VAL A 27 -6.13 -9.56 4.42
C VAL A 27 -6.04 -9.89 2.92
N LYS A 28 -7.17 -9.83 2.19
CA LYS A 28 -7.20 -10.05 0.75
C LYS A 28 -6.44 -8.94 0.00
N ALA A 29 -6.65 -7.68 0.39
CA ALA A 29 -5.94 -6.55 -0.18
C ALA A 29 -4.41 -6.67 0.02
N MET A 30 -3.98 -7.06 1.22
CA MET A 30 -2.56 -7.29 1.52
C MET A 30 -1.97 -8.48 0.73
N GLY A 31 -2.72 -9.57 0.61
CA GLY A 31 -2.31 -10.72 -0.22
C GLY A 31 -2.15 -10.36 -1.69
N PHE A 32 -3.06 -9.54 -2.21
CA PHE A 32 -2.99 -9.02 -3.58
C PHE A 32 -1.76 -8.12 -3.80
N MET A 33 -1.46 -7.23 -2.85
CA MET A 33 -0.25 -6.41 -2.87
C MET A 33 1.03 -7.25 -2.89
N GLU A 34 1.09 -8.34 -2.11
CA GLU A 34 2.24 -9.24 -2.10
C GLU A 34 2.41 -10.00 -3.43
N ASP A 35 1.31 -10.39 -4.08
CA ASP A 35 1.38 -10.96 -5.44
C ASP A 35 1.96 -9.95 -6.44
N LEU A 36 1.48 -8.70 -6.42
CA LEU A 36 2.01 -7.64 -7.28
C LEU A 36 3.51 -7.41 -7.04
N ARG A 37 3.96 -7.38 -5.78
CA ARG A 37 5.38 -7.25 -5.42
C ARG A 37 6.20 -8.47 -5.83
N ARG A 38 5.65 -9.67 -5.74
CA ARG A 38 6.30 -10.89 -6.27
C ARG A 38 6.52 -10.75 -7.77
N ARG A 39 5.48 -10.39 -8.53
CA ARG A 39 5.57 -10.16 -9.98
C ARG A 39 6.57 -9.06 -10.33
N GLN A 40 6.63 -8.00 -9.53
CA GLN A 40 7.63 -6.94 -9.68
C GLN A 40 9.07 -7.50 -9.54
N ARG A 41 9.33 -8.32 -8.51
CA ARG A 41 10.63 -8.97 -8.29
C ARG A 41 11.00 -9.95 -9.41
N GLU A 42 10.01 -10.59 -10.02
CA GLU A 42 10.17 -11.45 -11.20
C GLU A 42 10.39 -10.66 -12.50
N GLY A 43 10.41 -9.33 -12.46
CA GLY A 43 10.66 -8.49 -13.63
C GLY A 43 9.45 -8.24 -14.53
N LYS A 44 8.23 -8.61 -14.12
CA LYS A 44 7.00 -8.55 -14.95
C LYS A 44 6.40 -7.15 -15.13
N GLY A 45 7.22 -6.10 -15.23
CA GLY A 45 6.76 -4.74 -15.55
C GLY A 45 5.89 -4.02 -14.50
N VAL A 46 5.54 -4.66 -13.38
CA VAL A 46 4.70 -4.06 -12.33
C VAL A 46 5.48 -2.96 -11.58
N ARG A 47 4.91 -1.75 -11.49
CA ARG A 47 5.49 -0.56 -10.85
C ARG A 47 4.44 0.21 -10.05
N PHE A 48 4.90 1.18 -9.26
CA PHE A 48 4.06 2.14 -8.51
C PHE A 48 2.93 1.49 -7.70
N ILE A 49 3.22 0.35 -7.06
CA ILE A 49 2.24 -0.38 -6.24
C ILE A 49 1.98 0.41 -4.95
N THR A 50 0.74 0.86 -4.75
CA THR A 50 0.30 1.58 -3.54
C THR A 50 -1.07 1.11 -3.10
N MET A 51 -1.34 1.21 -1.79
CA MET A 51 -2.66 0.95 -1.21
C MET A 51 -3.09 2.14 -0.37
N CYS A 52 -4.33 2.57 -0.57
CA CYS A 52 -5.00 3.61 0.21
C CYS A 52 -6.17 2.99 0.96
N SER A 53 -6.47 3.51 2.14
CA SER A 53 -7.64 3.09 2.92
C SER A 53 -8.45 4.29 3.35
N GLU A 54 -9.75 4.25 3.09
CA GLU A 54 -10.75 5.14 3.69
C GLU A 54 -11.53 4.31 4.71
N HIS A 55 -10.91 3.96 5.84
CA HIS A 55 -11.67 3.32 6.92
C HIS A 55 -12.40 4.46 7.67
N PRO A 56 -13.73 4.59 7.55
CA PRO A 56 -14.47 5.71 8.14
C PRO A 56 -14.33 5.75 9.67
N ASP A 57 -14.17 4.59 10.31
CA ASP A 57 -13.94 4.49 11.76
C ASP A 57 -12.47 4.67 12.19
N VAL A 58 -11.54 4.90 11.26
CA VAL A 58 -10.11 5.16 11.54
C VAL A 58 -9.73 6.49 10.93
N VAL A 59 -10.26 7.55 11.54
CA VAL A 59 -9.88 8.96 11.33
C VAL A 59 -8.81 9.42 12.35
N GLY A 60 -8.30 8.52 13.19
CA GLY A 60 -7.19 8.80 14.10
C GLY A 60 -5.83 8.69 13.40
N HIS A 61 -4.84 9.47 13.86
CA HIS A 61 -3.47 9.38 13.34
C HIS A 61 -2.96 7.93 13.40
N PRO A 62 -2.67 7.28 12.26
CA PRO A 62 -1.99 6.00 12.25
C PRO A 62 -0.52 6.26 12.58
N GLY A 63 -0.22 6.30 13.87
CA GLY A 63 1.13 6.57 14.33
C GLY A 63 1.18 7.34 15.64
N VAL A 64 1.76 6.66 16.62
CA VAL A 64 2.40 7.19 17.83
C VAL A 64 1.44 7.53 18.97
N ASP A 65 1.29 6.56 19.87
CA ASP A 65 0.77 6.70 21.24
C ASP A 65 1.72 7.53 22.15
N VAL A 66 2.92 7.86 21.67
CA VAL A 66 3.98 8.55 22.41
C VAL A 66 4.20 9.96 21.88
N THR A 67 3.37 10.91 22.32
CA THR A 67 3.56 12.33 22.01
C THR A 67 4.24 13.02 23.19
N GLY A 68 5.48 13.46 23.03
CA GLY A 68 6.23 14.22 24.03
C GLY A 68 7.47 14.87 23.42
N PRO A 69 8.11 15.85 24.08
CA PRO A 69 9.27 16.56 23.55
C PRO A 69 10.46 15.64 23.22
N ASP A 70 10.53 14.47 23.87
CA ASP A 70 11.56 13.45 23.63
C ASP A 70 11.18 12.43 22.54
N TYR A 71 10.06 12.64 21.84
CA TYR A 71 9.61 11.72 20.81
C TYR A 71 10.57 11.69 19.61
N ASN A 72 11.29 10.59 19.47
CA ASN A 72 12.22 10.39 18.36
C ASN A 72 11.46 9.91 17.11
N TRP A 73 10.99 10.90 16.34
CA TRP A 73 10.24 10.75 15.09
C TRP A 73 11.01 10.07 13.94
N LYS A 74 12.31 9.82 14.11
CA LYS A 74 13.15 9.21 13.06
C LYS A 74 12.90 7.70 12.99
N LYS A 75 12.81 7.19 11.76
CA LYS A 75 12.63 5.75 11.48
C LYS A 75 13.75 4.92 12.12
N ARG A 76 13.40 3.97 12.99
CA ARG A 76 14.35 3.07 13.66
C ARG A 76 15.04 2.20 12.60
N ARG A 77 16.36 2.37 12.45
CA ARG A 77 17.21 1.44 11.69
C ARG A 77 17.98 0.64 12.74
N ARG A 78 17.78 -0.69 12.75
CA ARG A 78 18.68 -1.64 13.41
C ARG A 78 19.56 -2.24 12.32
#